data_AF-A0A1M3E523-F1
#
_entry.id   AF-A0A1M3E523-F1
#
_cell.length_a   1.000
_cell.length_b   1.000
_cell.length_c   1.000
_cell.angle_alpha   90.00
_cell.angle_beta   90.00
_cell.angle_gamma   90.00
#
_symmetry.space_group_name_H-M   'P 1'
#
loop_
_entity.id
_entity.type
_entity.pdbx_description
1 polymer ?
#
loop_
_entity_poly.entity_id
_entity_poly.type
_entity_poly.pdbx_seq_one_letter_code
_entity_poly.pdbx_strand_id
1 'polypeptide(L)'
;MAEFLAAHKKTAVSEGGYANVKGDRGGETYKGIARNFWPNWAGWAIVDRNKPLKHNAKIKDQELESQVNFFYKRNFWDKIAGDAIDDQETAFKLYDLAVTSGQPKSIEQIQGVLGLPKTGKITAALIEAINNPAKHLIK
;
A
#
# COMPACT_ATOMS: atom_id res chain seq x y z
N MET A 1 -15.62 6.55 7.57
CA MET A 1 -14.60 6.44 6.51
C MET A 1 -13.29 5.99 7.13
N ALA A 2 -12.59 5.09 6.45
CA ALA A 2 -11.36 4.49 6.91
C ALA A 2 -10.17 5.45 6.80
N GLU A 3 -9.23 5.33 7.74
CA GLU A 3 -8.07 6.19 7.85
C GLU A 3 -6.81 5.50 7.32
N PHE A 4 -6.15 6.11 6.35
CA PHE A 4 -4.93 5.59 5.73
C PHE A 4 -3.83 5.31 6.76
N LEU A 5 -3.53 6.25 7.66
CA LEU A 5 -2.43 6.10 8.62
C LEU A 5 -2.67 4.94 9.60
N ALA A 6 -3.93 4.65 9.94
CA ALA A 6 -4.28 3.52 10.78
C ALA A 6 -4.04 2.19 10.06
N ALA A 7 -4.38 2.10 8.76
CA ALA A 7 -4.09 0.93 7.94
C ALA A 7 -2.58 0.76 7.67
N HIS A 8 -1.89 1.84 7.29
CA HIS A 8 -0.48 1.82 6.94
C HIS A 8 0.41 1.33 8.08
N LYS A 9 0.09 1.71 9.33
CA LYS A 9 0.80 1.25 10.54
C LYS A 9 0.70 -0.25 10.80
N LYS A 10 -0.25 -0.96 10.19
CA LYS A 10 -0.44 -2.41 10.35
C LYS A 10 0.24 -3.23 9.25
N THR A 11 0.61 -2.60 8.14
CA THR A 11 1.24 -3.29 7.01
C THR A 11 2.72 -3.58 7.29
N ALA A 12 3.24 -4.71 6.80
CA ALA A 12 4.64 -5.13 7.00
C ALA A 12 5.69 -4.09 6.56
N VAL A 13 5.32 -3.22 5.61
CA VAL A 13 6.10 -2.05 5.18
C VAL A 13 6.48 -1.13 6.33
N SER A 14 5.56 -0.91 7.28
CA SER A 14 5.80 -0.04 8.42
C SER A 14 6.92 -0.55 9.33
N GLU A 15 7.11 -1.87 9.34
CA GLU A 15 8.15 -2.55 10.08
C GLU A 15 9.49 -2.59 9.34
N GLY A 16 9.48 -2.41 8.01
CA GLY A 16 10.64 -2.48 7.14
C GLY A 16 11.69 -1.38 7.38
N GLY A 17 12.93 -1.66 6.97
CA GLY A 17 14.05 -0.72 6.99
C GLY A 17 14.78 -0.68 5.64
N TYR A 18 16.02 -0.19 5.67
CA TYR A 18 16.92 -0.21 4.52
C TYR A 18 17.38 -1.63 4.17
N ALA A 19 17.45 -1.98 2.89
CA ALA A 19 18.14 -3.18 2.43
C ALA A 19 18.77 -2.95 1.04
N ASN A 20 19.90 -3.58 0.78
CA ASN A 20 20.54 -3.57 -0.53
C ASN A 20 21.16 -4.94 -0.79
N VAL A 21 20.42 -5.80 -1.47
CA VAL A 21 20.78 -7.21 -1.68
C VAL A 21 21.31 -7.39 -3.10
N LYS A 22 22.52 -7.95 -3.23
CA LYS A 22 23.13 -8.20 -4.53
C LYS A 22 22.29 -9.20 -5.33
N GLY A 23 21.95 -8.84 -6.57
CA GLY A 23 21.15 -9.69 -7.47
C GLY A 23 19.64 -9.50 -7.36
N ASP A 24 19.16 -8.68 -6.41
CA ASP A 24 17.75 -8.29 -6.38
C ASP A 24 17.44 -7.32 -7.54
N ARG A 25 16.39 -7.63 -8.30
CA ARG A 25 15.89 -6.79 -9.39
C ARG A 25 15.44 -5.42 -8.89
N GLY A 26 14.90 -5.35 -7.67
CA GLY A 26 14.49 -4.10 -7.03
C GLY A 26 15.69 -3.23 -6.60
N GLY A 27 16.85 -3.85 -6.41
CA GLY A 27 18.08 -3.21 -5.98
C GLY A 27 18.00 -2.74 -4.52
N GLU A 28 18.39 -1.49 -4.30
CA GLU A 28 18.28 -0.87 -2.97
C GLU A 28 16.83 -0.58 -2.62
N THR A 29 16.44 -0.88 -1.38
CA THR A 29 15.09 -0.68 -0.86
C THR A 29 15.11 0.09 0.46
N TYR A 30 14.08 0.89 0.70
CA TYR A 30 13.81 1.48 2.02
C TYR A 30 12.31 1.36 2.29
N LYS A 31 11.93 0.70 3.40
CA LYS A 31 10.52 0.42 3.72
C LYS A 31 9.75 -0.16 2.54
N GLY A 32 10.34 -1.13 1.85
CA GLY A 32 9.71 -1.79 0.69
C GLY A 32 9.67 -0.97 -0.61
N ILE A 33 10.09 0.30 -0.61
CA ILE A 33 10.20 1.12 -1.83
C ILE A 33 11.52 0.78 -2.51
N ALA A 34 11.46 0.16 -3.68
CA ALA A 34 12.64 -0.30 -4.44
C ALA A 34 13.14 0.76 -5.43
N ARG A 35 14.44 1.09 -5.38
CA ARG A 35 15.05 2.18 -6.15
C ARG A 35 14.97 1.93 -7.65
N ASN A 36 15.14 0.69 -8.11
CA ASN A 36 15.08 0.39 -9.54
C ASN A 36 13.68 0.56 -10.12
N PHE A 37 12.63 0.37 -9.31
CA PHE A 37 11.24 0.56 -9.75
C PHE A 37 10.75 1.98 -9.53
N TRP A 38 11.32 2.69 -8.56
CA TRP A 38 10.93 4.06 -8.20
C TRP A 38 12.16 4.99 -8.10
N PRO A 39 12.93 5.16 -9.19
CA PRO A 39 14.21 5.88 -9.13
C PRO A 39 14.05 7.37 -8.79
N ASN A 40 12.89 7.94 -9.11
CA ASN A 40 12.59 9.35 -8.89
C ASN A 40 11.86 9.62 -7.56
N TRP A 41 11.77 8.64 -6.65
CA TRP A 41 11.17 8.87 -5.35
C TRP A 41 12.03 9.83 -4.52
N ALA A 42 11.44 10.94 -4.08
CA ALA A 42 12.14 12.02 -3.38
C ALA A 42 12.84 11.56 -2.07
N GLY A 43 12.35 10.49 -1.44
CA GLY A 43 12.99 9.92 -0.25
C GLY A 43 14.42 9.42 -0.49
N TRP A 44 14.81 9.10 -1.73
CA TRP A 44 16.17 8.62 -2.02
C TRP A 44 17.26 9.62 -1.67
N ALA A 45 17.03 10.93 -1.83
CA ALA A 45 17.99 11.95 -1.42
C ALA A 45 18.29 11.89 0.09
N ILE A 46 17.27 11.57 0.89
CA ILE A 46 17.39 11.41 2.35
C ILE A 46 18.06 10.08 2.71
N VAL A 47 17.73 9.01 2.00
CA VAL A 47 18.42 7.72 2.20
C VAL A 47 19.91 7.85 1.87
N ASP A 48 20.24 8.53 0.77
CA ASP A 48 21.63 8.69 0.30
C ASP A 48 22.49 9.52 1.26
N ARG A 49 21.95 10.62 1.82
CA ARG A 49 22.69 11.43 2.81
C ARG A 49 22.98 10.70 4.12
N ASN A 50 22.27 9.61 4.41
CA ASN A 50 22.45 8.80 5.62
C ASN A 50 23.33 7.56 5.42
N LYS A 51 23.91 7.37 4.23
CA LYS A 51 24.83 6.26 3.96
C LYS A 51 26.18 6.44 4.67
N PRO A 52 26.88 5.34 5.01
CA PRO A 52 26.51 3.94 4.78
C PRO A 52 25.43 3.43 5.76
N LEU A 53 24.49 2.65 5.26
CA LEU A 53 23.40 2.05 6.05
C LEU A 53 23.59 0.55 6.19
N LYS A 54 23.30 0.02 7.38
CA LYS A 54 23.24 -1.43 7.64
C LYS A 54 21.90 -1.99 7.18
N HIS A 55 21.85 -3.29 6.89
CA HIS A 55 20.59 -3.99 6.63
C HIS A 55 19.60 -3.77 7.79
N ASN A 56 18.34 -3.52 7.45
CA ASN A 56 17.23 -3.15 8.33
C ASN A 56 17.41 -1.83 9.11
N ALA A 57 18.34 -0.97 8.72
CA ALA A 57 18.49 0.35 9.34
C ALA A 57 17.23 1.22 9.11
N LYS A 58 16.78 1.90 10.16
CA LYS A 58 15.68 2.87 10.12
C LYS A 58 16.26 4.26 10.35
N ILE A 59 15.97 5.16 9.42
CA ILE A 59 16.42 6.55 9.52
C ILE A 59 15.33 7.32 10.27
N LYS A 60 15.71 7.96 11.39
CA LYS A 60 14.80 8.82 12.16
C LYS A 60 14.74 10.20 11.51
N ASP A 61 13.90 10.32 10.50
CA ASP A 61 13.73 11.56 9.74
C ASP A 61 12.24 11.75 9.38
N GLN A 62 11.65 12.84 9.87
CA GLN A 62 10.22 13.10 9.72
C GLN A 62 9.84 13.36 8.25
N GLU A 63 10.72 13.97 7.48
CA GLU A 63 10.50 14.21 6.06
C GLU A 63 10.50 12.87 5.31
N LEU A 64 11.46 11.99 5.59
CA LEU A 64 11.50 10.65 4.98
C LEU A 64 10.27 9.81 5.33
N GLU A 65 9.84 9.80 6.58
CA GLU A 65 8.61 9.11 6.98
C GLU A 65 7.38 9.69 6.27
N SER A 66 7.33 11.01 6.08
CA SER A 66 6.28 11.67 5.30
C SER A 66 6.31 11.26 3.82
N GLN A 67 7.50 11.14 3.23
CA GLN A 67 7.68 10.67 1.84
C GLN A 67 7.27 9.20 1.66
N VAL A 68 7.50 8.34 2.66
CA VAL A 68 7.03 6.95 2.66
C VAL A 68 5.51 6.91 2.73
N ASN A 69 4.91 7.63 3.68
CA ASN A 69 3.45 7.70 3.83
C ASN A 69 2.78 8.21 2.54
N PHE A 70 3.30 9.30 1.97
CA PHE A 70 2.79 9.85 0.71
C PHE A 70 2.88 8.85 -0.44
N PHE A 71 4.01 8.16 -0.56
CA PHE A 71 4.20 7.14 -1.59
C PHE A 71 3.14 6.04 -1.50
N TYR A 72 2.90 5.51 -0.30
CA TYR A 72 1.95 4.43 -0.10
C TYR A 72 0.49 4.86 -0.23
N LYS A 73 0.17 6.07 0.24
CA LYS A 73 -1.17 6.65 0.04
C LYS A 73 -1.48 6.76 -1.45
N ARG A 74 -0.62 7.44 -2.20
CA ARG A 74 -0.84 7.74 -3.62
C ARG A 74 -0.84 6.51 -4.52
N ASN A 75 0.08 5.58 -4.29
CA ASN A 75 0.29 4.46 -5.22
C ASN A 75 -0.56 3.22 -4.90
N PHE A 76 -1.12 3.12 -3.69
CA PHE A 76 -1.86 1.92 -3.27
C PHE A 76 -3.21 2.27 -2.65
N TRP A 77 -3.25 3.09 -1.59
CA TRP A 77 -4.50 3.43 -0.88
C TRP A 77 -5.50 4.18 -1.77
N ASP A 78 -5.07 5.23 -2.46
CA ASP A 78 -5.93 6.03 -3.32
C ASP A 78 -6.40 5.22 -4.54
N LYS A 79 -5.60 4.24 -4.98
CA LYS A 79 -5.91 3.38 -6.11
C LYS A 79 -7.01 2.36 -5.82
N ILE A 80 -7.25 2.07 -4.55
CA ILE A 80 -8.40 1.27 -4.09
C ILE A 80 -9.53 2.15 -3.55
N ALA A 81 -9.42 3.47 -3.68
CA ALA A 81 -10.33 4.45 -3.07
C ALA A 81 -10.57 4.18 -1.57
N GLY A 82 -9.51 3.90 -0.82
CA GLY A 82 -9.61 3.51 0.59
C GLY A 82 -10.31 4.54 1.49
N ASP A 83 -10.18 5.83 1.16
CA ASP A 83 -10.89 6.92 1.87
C ASP A 83 -12.42 6.83 1.72
N ALA A 84 -12.92 6.12 0.69
CA ALA A 84 -14.35 5.93 0.44
C ALA A 84 -14.92 4.65 1.09
N ILE A 85 -14.07 3.84 1.73
CA ILE A 85 -14.49 2.62 2.42
C ILE A 85 -14.81 2.96 3.87
N ASP A 86 -15.97 2.54 4.37
CA ASP A 86 -16.41 2.87 5.72
C ASP A 86 -15.78 1.97 6.79
N ASP A 87 -15.64 0.68 6.49
CA ASP A 87 -15.08 -0.29 7.41
C ASP A 87 -13.55 -0.29 7.37
N GLN A 88 -12.94 0.06 8.51
CA GLN A 88 -11.49 0.22 8.64
C GLN A 88 -10.73 -1.09 8.39
N GLU A 89 -11.28 -2.24 8.81
CA GLU A 89 -10.62 -3.54 8.66
C GLU A 89 -10.63 -4.03 7.22
N THR A 90 -11.75 -3.84 6.52
CA THR A 90 -11.89 -4.13 5.09
C THR A 90 -10.96 -3.25 4.26
N ALA A 91 -10.91 -1.94 4.54
CA ALA A 91 -9.98 -1.03 3.89
C ALA A 91 -8.52 -1.43 4.13
N PHE A 92 -8.16 -1.83 5.36
CA PHE A 92 -6.84 -2.35 5.69
C PHE A 92 -6.49 -3.61 4.89
N LYS A 93 -7.36 -4.63 4.87
CA LYS A 93 -7.10 -5.89 4.15
C LYS A 93 -6.91 -5.65 2.65
N LEU A 94 -7.75 -4.80 2.06
CA LEU A 94 -7.65 -4.42 0.65
C LEU A 94 -6.34 -3.67 0.36
N TYR A 95 -5.97 -2.73 1.24
CA TYR A 95 -4.72 -1.99 1.14
C TYR A 95 -3.48 -2.89 1.27
N ASP A 96 -3.45 -3.75 2.28
CA ASP A 96 -2.33 -4.66 2.54
C ASP A 96 -2.11 -5.64 1.39
N LEU A 97 -3.20 -6.17 0.84
CA LEU A 97 -3.17 -7.02 -0.34
C LEU A 97 -2.72 -6.25 -1.59
N ALA A 98 -3.12 -4.98 -1.74
CA ALA A 98 -2.67 -4.15 -2.85
C ALA A 98 -1.15 -3.88 -2.79
N VAL A 99 -0.61 -3.69 -1.59
CA VAL A 99 0.83 -3.51 -1.36
C VAL A 99 1.63 -4.78 -1.67
N THR A 100 1.13 -5.95 -1.27
CA THR A 100 1.86 -7.22 -1.39
C THR A 100 1.70 -7.88 -2.76
N SER A 101 0.50 -7.79 -3.35
CA SER A 101 0.11 -8.54 -4.56
C SER A 101 -0.25 -7.66 -5.76
N GLY A 102 -0.28 -6.34 -5.57
CA GLY A 102 -0.68 -5.37 -6.59
C GLY A 102 -2.17 -5.03 -6.55
N GLN A 103 -2.49 -3.81 -6.98
CA GLN A 103 -3.84 -3.23 -6.95
C GLN A 103 -4.90 -4.07 -7.70
N PRO A 104 -4.69 -4.55 -8.95
CA PRO A 104 -5.74 -5.28 -9.67
C PRO A 104 -6.17 -6.56 -8.95
N LYS A 105 -5.22 -7.35 -8.46
CA LYS A 105 -5.51 -8.58 -7.71
C LYS A 105 -6.28 -8.31 -6.42
N SER A 106 -5.91 -7.23 -5.72
CA SER A 106 -6.62 -6.82 -4.51
C SER A 106 -8.10 -6.51 -4.79
N ILE A 107 -8.37 -5.75 -5.86
CA ILE A 107 -9.73 -5.39 -6.28
C ILE A 107 -10.50 -6.63 -6.77
N GLU A 108 -9.87 -7.52 -7.55
CA GLU A 108 -10.50 -8.76 -8.02
C GLU A 108 -10.91 -9.69 -6.87
N GLN A 109 -10.14 -9.71 -5.78
CA GLN A 109 -10.45 -10.51 -4.60
C GLN A 109 -11.74 -10.02 -3.92
N ILE A 110 -11.85 -8.72 -3.63
CA ILE A 110 -13.07 -8.18 -3.00
C ILE A 110 -14.29 -8.27 -3.92
N GLN A 111 -14.10 -8.10 -5.24
CA GLN A 111 -15.17 -8.36 -6.22
C GLN A 111 -15.65 -9.81 -6.13
N GLY A 112 -14.74 -10.78 -6.04
CA GLY A 112 -15.09 -12.19 -5.85
C GLY A 112 -15.85 -12.48 -4.57
N VAL A 113 -15.44 -11.87 -3.44
CA VAL A 113 -16.13 -12.00 -2.15
C VAL A 113 -17.57 -11.46 -2.23
N LEU A 114 -17.78 -10.38 -2.97
CA LEU A 114 -19.10 -9.74 -3.17
C LEU A 114 -19.92 -10.36 -4.31
N GLY A 115 -19.44 -11.42 -4.96
CA GLY A 115 -20.13 -12.04 -6.10
C GLY A 115 -20.19 -11.17 -7.37
N LEU A 116 -19.32 -10.15 -7.47
CA LEU A 116 -19.25 -9.23 -8.60
C LEU A 116 -18.23 -9.71 -9.66
N PRO A 117 -18.38 -9.28 -10.93
CA PRO A 117 -17.37 -9.54 -11.95
C PRO A 117 -15.98 -9.02 -11.55
N LYS A 118 -14.96 -9.89 -11.63
CA LYS A 118 -13.57 -9.60 -11.30
C LYS A 118 -12.89 -8.76 -12.38
N THR A 119 -13.23 -7.48 -12.44
CA THR A 119 -12.69 -6.52 -13.42
C THR A 119 -11.36 -5.90 -13.00
N GLY A 120 -10.98 -6.00 -11.73
CA GLY A 120 -9.79 -5.35 -11.17
C GLY A 120 -9.87 -3.82 -11.15
N LYS A 121 -11.05 -3.25 -11.40
CA LYS A 121 -11.30 -1.80 -11.43
C LYS A 121 -12.15 -1.38 -10.25
N ILE A 122 -11.74 -0.28 -9.62
CA ILE A 122 -12.54 0.40 -8.60
C ILE A 122 -13.64 1.21 -9.28
N THR A 123 -14.88 1.09 -8.82
CA THR A 123 -16.05 1.80 -9.36
C THR A 123 -16.94 2.26 -8.20
N ALA A 124 -17.80 3.26 -8.44
CA ALA A 124 -18.75 3.71 -7.42
C ALA A 124 -19.66 2.56 -6.93
N ALA A 125 -20.11 1.69 -7.84
CA ALA A 125 -20.93 0.53 -7.50
C ALA A 125 -20.17 -0.49 -6.63
N LEU A 126 -18.86 -0.69 -6.87
CA LEU A 126 -18.05 -1.55 -6.01
C LEU A 126 -17.89 -0.94 -4.61
N ILE A 127 -17.66 0.37 -4.51
CA ILE A 127 -17.58 1.06 -3.20
C ILE A 127 -18.90 0.96 -2.43
N GLU A 128 -20.03 1.17 -3.11
CA GLU A 128 -21.35 0.98 -2.50
C GLU A 128 -21.52 -0.45 -1.97
N ALA A 129 -21.12 -1.45 -2.76
CA ALA A 129 -21.22 -2.85 -2.37
C ALA A 129 -20.28 -3.21 -1.20
N ILE A 130 -19.08 -2.63 -1.15
CA ILE A 130 -18.15 -2.79 -0.03
C ILE A 130 -18.72 -2.19 1.26
N ASN A 131 -19.34 -1.01 1.19
CA ASN A 131 -19.92 -0.35 2.37
C ASN A 131 -21.27 -0.95 2.77
N ASN A 132 -21.92 -1.70 1.88
CA ASN A 132 -23.24 -2.30 2.11
C ASN A 132 -23.28 -3.80 1.72
N PRO A 133 -22.39 -4.66 2.26
CA PRO A 133 -22.22 -6.02 1.78
C PRO A 133 -23.50 -6.87 1.94
N ALA A 134 -24.29 -6.63 2.99
CA ALA A 134 -25.55 -7.33 3.23
C ALA A 134 -26.61 -7.12 2.12
N LYS A 135 -26.53 -6.04 1.34
CA LYS A 135 -27.42 -5.80 0.19
C LYS A 135 -27.00 -6.58 -1.06
N HIS A 136 -25.74 -7.02 -1.12
CA HIS A 136 -25.13 -7.61 -2.32
C HIS A 136 -24.73 -9.08 -2.14
N LEU A 137 -24.64 -9.57 -0.90
CA LEU A 137 -24.53 -10.99 -0.61
C LEU A 137 -25.91 -11.64 -0.83
N ILE A 138 -26.11 -12.21 -2.02
CA ILE A 138 -27.26 -13.07 -2.31
C ILE A 138 -27.18 -14.28 -1.35
N LYS A 139 -28.24 -14.51 -0.57
CA LYS A 139 -28.42 -15.73 0.22
C LYS A 139 -28.59 -16.95 -0.66
#